data_AF-A0A7V9MQ86-F1
#
_entry.id   AF-A0A7V9MQ86-F1
#
_cell.length_a   1.000
_cell.length_b   1.000
_cell.length_c   1.000
_cell.angle_alpha   90.00
_cell.angle_beta   90.00
_cell.angle_gamma   90.00
#
_symmetry.space_group_name_H-M   'P 1'
#
loop_
_entity.id
_entity.type
_entity.pdbx_description
1 polymer ?
#
loop_
_entity_poly.entity_id
_entity_poly.type
_entity_poly.pdbx_seq_one_letter_code
_entity_poly.pdbx_strand_id
1 'polypeptide(L)'
;MIRRAHGNVARICVFVCFATIAVQTATALRPFVIREKPYLANRLPFIPSPNSAPPPSTTKHCVWRVTNVPAPFYLVGTIHTLRVNDYPLAQVYGQTLRDSKRLLFEYNPKEDALYTKKFHDAGQYPPGQDIRSSIRRETLDLLLRNLTAFHLSFEEIKQYKPWALA
;
A
#
# COMPACT_ATOMS: atom_id res chain seq x y z
N MET A 1 18.78 -4.48 -32.94
CA MET A 1 19.69 -3.43 -32.44
C MET A 1 18.85 -2.39 -31.71
N ILE A 2 18.63 -2.55 -30.41
CA ILE A 2 17.71 -1.70 -29.62
C ILE A 2 18.55 -0.87 -28.65
N ARG A 3 18.45 0.45 -28.77
CA ARG A 3 19.16 1.44 -27.94
C ARG A 3 18.41 1.68 -26.61
N ARG A 4 19.20 1.92 -25.57
CA ARG A 4 18.79 2.33 -24.21
C ARG A 4 17.93 3.59 -24.21
N ALA A 5 16.88 3.59 -23.39
CA ALA A 5 16.36 4.81 -22.78
C ALA A 5 16.84 4.87 -21.32
N HIS A 6 17.56 5.94 -21.00
CA HIS A 6 18.01 6.30 -19.66
C HIS A 6 16.84 6.84 -18.83
N GLY A 7 16.75 6.40 -17.58
CA GLY A 7 15.78 6.91 -16.59
C GLY A 7 15.43 5.83 -15.59
N ASN A 8 16.19 5.73 -14.50
CA ASN A 8 15.96 4.79 -13.40
C ASN A 8 14.67 5.15 -12.64
N VAL A 9 13.54 4.60 -13.07
CA VAL A 9 12.37 4.42 -12.22
C VAL A 9 11.91 2.98 -12.41
N ALA A 10 12.18 2.14 -11.41
CA ALA A 10 11.64 0.79 -11.38
C ALA A 10 10.12 0.91 -11.23
N ARG A 11 9.40 0.67 -12.33
CA ARG A 11 7.95 0.53 -12.34
C ARG A 11 7.62 -0.93 -12.09
N ILE A 12 7.18 -1.25 -10.87
CA ILE A 12 6.25 -2.35 -10.57
C ILE A 12 5.57 -1.97 -9.25
N CYS A 13 4.25 -1.89 -9.30
CA CYS A 13 3.39 -1.68 -8.14
C CYS A 13 2.43 -2.89 -8.03
N VAL A 14 1.76 -2.96 -6.88
CA VAL A 14 0.34 -3.37 -6.69
C VAL A 14 0.04 -4.51 -5.70
N PHE A 15 -1.07 -4.24 -5.01
CA PHE A 15 -1.76 -4.82 -3.85
C PHE A 15 -3.17 -5.35 -4.22
N VAL A 16 -4.18 -5.28 -3.36
CA VAL A 16 -4.99 -6.35 -2.74
C VAL A 16 -6.51 -6.41 -3.06
N CYS A 17 -7.07 -7.63 -3.14
CA CYS A 17 -8.51 -7.99 -3.02
C CYS A 17 -9.44 -7.64 -4.22
N PHE A 18 -10.52 -8.35 -4.54
CA PHE A 18 -11.33 -9.36 -3.84
C PHE A 18 -11.46 -10.63 -4.68
N ALA A 19 -11.37 -11.81 -4.07
CA ALA A 19 -11.78 -13.04 -4.74
C ALA A 19 -13.32 -13.13 -4.73
N THR A 20 -13.97 -12.74 -5.81
CA THR A 20 -15.34 -13.18 -6.09
C THR A 20 -15.29 -14.65 -6.51
N ILE A 21 -15.73 -15.54 -5.62
CA ILE A 21 -16.21 -16.85 -6.03
C ILE A 21 -17.66 -16.96 -5.56
N ALA A 22 -18.49 -17.40 -6.51
CA ALA A 22 -19.94 -17.56 -6.53
C ALA A 22 -20.69 -17.47 -5.19
N VAL A 23 -21.74 -16.65 -5.21
CA VAL A 23 -22.80 -16.61 -4.19
C VAL A 23 -23.35 -18.03 -4.01
N GLN A 24 -23.01 -18.64 -2.88
CA GLN A 24 -23.80 -19.72 -2.30
C GLN A 24 -24.27 -19.25 -0.94
N THR A 25 -25.58 -19.17 -0.82
CA THR A 25 -26.36 -18.71 0.34
C THR A 25 -25.80 -19.31 1.63
N ALA A 26 -25.22 -18.48 2.50
CA ALA A 26 -24.83 -18.88 3.85
C ALA A 26 -25.07 -17.73 4.82
N THR A 27 -26.21 -17.84 5.47
CA THR A 27 -26.64 -17.37 6.79
C THR A 27 -25.56 -16.73 7.68
N ALA A 28 -25.86 -15.51 8.13
CA ALA A 28 -25.30 -14.80 9.30
C ALA A 28 -23.86 -15.15 9.70
N LEU A 29 -22.88 -14.54 9.02
CA LEU A 29 -21.47 -14.66 9.42
C LEU A 29 -21.10 -13.62 10.48
N ARG A 30 -20.49 -14.13 11.54
CA ARG A 30 -19.87 -13.41 12.66
C ARG A 30 -19.02 -12.21 12.17
N PRO A 31 -18.86 -11.15 12.99
CA PRO A 31 -18.04 -10.01 12.61
C PRO A 31 -16.65 -10.46 12.17
N PHE A 32 -16.26 -10.00 10.99
CA PHE A 32 -14.93 -10.16 10.44
C PHE A 32 -13.92 -9.49 11.37
N VAL A 33 -13.02 -10.27 11.98
CA VAL A 33 -11.96 -9.75 12.85
C VAL A 33 -10.63 -9.90 12.12
N ILE A 34 -10.03 -8.78 11.71
CA ILE A 34 -8.61 -8.74 11.34
C ILE A 34 -7.83 -8.95 12.64
N ARG A 35 -7.42 -10.20 12.91
CA ARG A 35 -6.50 -10.48 14.00
C ARG A 35 -5.08 -10.34 13.48
N GLU A 36 -4.32 -9.41 14.02
CA GLU A 36 -2.87 -9.59 14.06
C GLU A 36 -2.63 -10.90 14.82
N LYS A 37 -2.21 -11.96 14.13
CA LYS A 37 -1.66 -13.14 14.81
C LYS A 37 -0.20 -12.80 15.08
N PRO A 38 0.21 -12.45 16.32
CA PRO A 38 1.58 -12.67 16.70
C PRO A 38 1.78 -14.18 16.64
N TYR A 39 2.46 -14.66 15.60
CA TYR A 39 3.04 -15.98 15.69
C TYR A 39 4.00 -15.92 16.89
N LEU A 40 3.70 -16.75 17.90
CA LEU A 40 4.46 -16.97 19.16
C LEU A 40 4.07 -16.10 20.36
N ALA A 41 3.05 -16.51 21.12
CA ALA A 41 2.79 -15.98 22.48
C ALA A 41 2.47 -17.04 23.55
N ASN A 42 2.82 -18.31 23.35
CA ASN A 42 2.90 -19.25 24.48
C ASN A 42 4.35 -19.30 24.96
N ARG A 43 4.71 -18.47 25.96
CA ARG A 43 6.01 -18.52 26.63
C ARG A 43 5.88 -19.27 27.96
N LEU A 44 6.48 -20.46 28.04
CA LEU A 44 7.20 -20.87 29.25
C LEU A 44 8.36 -19.89 29.48
N PRO A 45 8.85 -19.67 30.72
CA PRO A 45 9.98 -18.78 30.96
C PRO A 45 11.19 -19.23 30.14
N PHE A 46 11.63 -18.36 29.23
CA PHE A 46 12.77 -18.59 28.36
C PHE A 46 14.05 -18.37 29.17
N ILE A 47 14.77 -19.44 29.46
CA ILE A 47 16.18 -19.39 29.87
C ILE A 47 16.98 -19.35 28.55
N PRO A 48 17.68 -18.24 28.22
CA PRO A 48 18.46 -18.19 26.99
C PRO A 48 19.64 -19.16 27.09
N SER A 49 19.70 -20.13 26.18
CA SER A 49 20.93 -20.89 25.96
C SER A 49 21.95 -19.98 25.26
N PRO A 50 23.25 -20.02 25.60
CA PRO A 50 24.27 -19.14 25.02
C PRO A 50 24.45 -19.26 23.49
N ASN A 51 23.75 -20.20 22.84
CA ASN A 51 23.69 -20.37 21.38
C ASN A 51 22.32 -20.01 20.77
N SER A 52 21.49 -19.19 21.42
CA SER A 52 20.20 -18.79 20.84
C SER A 52 20.39 -17.87 19.62
N ALA A 53 19.77 -18.26 18.50
CA ALA A 53 19.62 -17.43 17.30
C ALA A 53 19.11 -16.03 17.65
N PRO A 54 19.47 -14.99 16.85
CA PRO A 54 19.07 -13.62 17.14
C PRO A 54 17.55 -13.51 17.32
N PRO A 55 17.09 -12.64 18.25
CA PRO A 55 15.67 -12.49 18.53
C PRO A 55 14.90 -12.12 17.25
N PRO A 56 13.64 -12.59 17.10
CA PRO A 56 12.83 -12.27 15.94
C PRO A 56 12.76 -10.75 15.77
N SER A 57 13.03 -10.26 14.56
CA SER A 57 12.97 -8.84 14.27
C SER A 57 11.55 -8.32 14.56
N THR A 58 11.47 -7.21 15.27
CA THR A 58 10.21 -6.53 15.59
C THR A 58 9.77 -5.59 14.45
N THR A 59 10.49 -5.61 13.33
CA THR A 59 10.20 -4.78 12.16
C THR A 59 8.85 -5.19 11.58
N LYS A 60 7.86 -4.31 11.74
CA LYS A 60 6.55 -4.50 11.11
C LYS A 60 6.69 -4.29 9.61
N HIS A 61 6.12 -5.22 8.85
CA HIS A 61 5.98 -5.13 7.40
C HIS A 61 4.51 -5.04 7.05
N CYS A 62 4.19 -4.45 5.90
CA CYS A 62 2.83 -4.35 5.41
C CYS A 62 2.38 -5.66 4.75
N VAL A 63 2.53 -6.77 5.46
CA VAL A 63 2.12 -8.12 5.03
C VAL A 63 1.29 -8.74 6.13
N TRP A 64 0.05 -9.06 5.81
CA TRP A 64 -0.93 -9.70 6.67
C TRP A 64 -1.35 -11.03 6.06
N ARG A 65 -1.52 -12.05 6.91
CA ARG A 65 -2.11 -13.33 6.49
C ARG A 65 -3.55 -13.39 6.99
N VAL A 66 -4.49 -13.43 6.07
CA VAL A 66 -5.90 -13.66 6.38
C VAL A 66 -6.11 -15.16 6.56
N THR A 67 -6.60 -15.52 7.74
CA THR A 67 -6.88 -16.92 8.13
C THR A 67 -8.32 -17.04 8.59
N ASN A 68 -8.78 -18.24 8.94
CA ASN A 68 -10.18 -18.52 9.32
C ASN A 68 -11.18 -18.29 8.18
N VAL A 69 -10.74 -18.49 6.94
CA VAL A 69 -11.56 -18.52 5.73
C VAL A 69 -11.26 -19.82 4.97
N PRO A 70 -12.17 -20.34 4.13
CA PRO A 70 -11.96 -21.60 3.42
C PRO A 70 -10.66 -21.65 2.59
N ALA A 71 -10.23 -20.50 2.06
CA ALA A 71 -8.97 -20.33 1.36
C ALA A 71 -8.18 -19.17 1.99
N PRO A 72 -7.19 -19.45 2.86
CA PRO A 72 -6.31 -18.42 3.42
C PRO A 72 -5.54 -17.69 2.31
N PHE A 73 -5.35 -16.39 2.49
CA PHE A 73 -4.62 -15.56 1.54
C PHE A 73 -3.78 -14.52 2.26
N TYR A 74 -2.86 -13.91 1.54
CA TYR A 74 -2.06 -12.81 2.04
C TYR A 74 -2.61 -11.49 1.51
N LEU A 75 -2.69 -10.51 2.41
CA LEU A 75 -2.85 -9.12 2.05
C LEU A 75 -1.49 -8.48 2.23
N VAL A 76 -0.98 -7.87 1.18
CA VAL A 76 0.17 -7.00 1.27
C VAL A 76 -0.43 -5.57 1.22
N GLY A 77 0.17 -4.55 1.81
CA GLY A 77 -0.34 -3.16 1.68
C GLY A 77 0.77 -2.14 1.41
N THR A 78 0.39 -1.09 0.67
CA THR A 78 1.06 0.19 0.31
C THR A 78 1.45 0.43 -1.16
N ILE A 79 0.54 0.98 -1.97
CA ILE A 79 0.87 1.55 -3.31
C ILE A 79 1.88 2.69 -3.11
N HIS A 80 3.16 2.40 -3.35
CA HIS A 80 4.22 3.39 -3.38
C HIS A 80 5.17 3.12 -4.55
N THR A 81 5.63 4.20 -5.16
CA THR A 81 6.83 4.14 -5.99
C THR A 81 8.02 4.06 -5.05
N LEU A 82 8.58 2.85 -4.89
CA LEU A 82 9.80 2.65 -4.11
C LEU A 82 11.03 3.08 -4.91
N ARG A 83 12.04 3.57 -4.19
CA ARG A 83 13.35 3.89 -4.74
C ARG A 83 14.13 2.60 -4.98
N VAL A 84 15.12 2.65 -5.86
CA VAL A 84 16.01 1.50 -6.12
C VAL A 84 16.69 1.01 -4.83
N ASN A 85 17.07 1.93 -3.93
CA ASN A 85 17.74 1.60 -2.68
C ASN A 85 16.79 1.03 -1.59
N ASP A 86 15.48 1.00 -1.83
CA ASP A 86 14.53 0.32 -0.93
C ASP A 86 14.55 -1.21 -1.14
N TYR A 87 15.34 -1.69 -2.12
CA TYR A 87 15.54 -3.11 -2.41
C TYR A 87 16.88 -3.64 -1.86
N PRO A 88 16.96 -4.93 -1.51
CA PRO A 88 15.89 -5.92 -1.56
C PRO A 88 14.83 -5.67 -0.47
N LEU A 89 13.57 -5.90 -0.81
CA LEU A 89 12.49 -5.89 0.18
C LEU A 89 12.76 -6.94 1.26
N ALA A 90 12.16 -6.73 2.43
CA ALA A 90 12.25 -7.69 3.52
C ALA A 90 11.87 -9.11 3.08
N GLN A 91 12.54 -10.12 3.64
CA GLN A 91 12.39 -11.52 3.24
C GLN A 91 10.94 -12.01 3.27
N VAL A 92 10.10 -11.45 4.14
CA VAL A 92 8.67 -11.79 4.24
C VAL A 92 7.91 -11.58 2.94
N TYR A 93 8.27 -10.58 2.12
CA TYR A 93 7.65 -10.36 0.81
C TYR A 93 7.95 -11.51 -0.15
N GLY A 94 9.22 -11.92 -0.21
CA GLY A 94 9.64 -13.07 -1.03
C GLY A 94 9.03 -14.39 -0.56
N GLN A 95 8.90 -14.59 0.75
CA GLN A 95 8.24 -15.79 1.29
C GLN A 95 6.75 -15.82 0.94
N THR A 96 6.06 -14.70 1.13
CA THR A 96 4.64 -14.56 0.83
C THR A 96 4.36 -14.80 -0.65
N LEU A 97 5.22 -14.29 -1.53
CA LEU A 97 5.11 -14.52 -2.97
C LEU A 97 5.30 -16.01 -3.32
N ARG A 98 6.31 -16.69 -2.75
CA ARG A 98 6.56 -18.12 -2.99
C ARG A 98 5.43 -19.02 -2.46
N ASP A 99 4.83 -18.65 -1.34
CA ASP A 99 3.70 -19.38 -0.75
C ASP A 99 2.40 -19.21 -1.57
N SER A 100 2.35 -18.22 -2.45
CA SER A 100 1.14 -17.84 -3.20
C SER A 100 1.09 -18.49 -4.57
N LYS A 101 -0.03 -19.15 -4.89
CA LYS A 101 -0.26 -19.76 -6.22
C LYS A 101 -0.72 -18.75 -7.29
N ARG A 102 -1.30 -17.63 -6.84
CA ARG A 102 -1.88 -16.60 -7.70
C ARG A 102 -1.61 -15.24 -7.08
N LEU A 103 -1.36 -14.26 -7.93
CA LEU A 103 -1.27 -12.86 -7.57
C LEU A 103 -2.46 -12.11 -8.16
N LEU A 104 -3.17 -11.36 -7.32
CA LEU A 104 -4.34 -10.56 -7.71
C LEU A 104 -4.02 -9.10 -7.42
N PHE A 105 -4.41 -8.25 -8.36
CA PHE A 105 -4.18 -6.82 -8.30
C PHE A 105 -5.52 -6.07 -8.26
N GLU A 106 -5.62 -5.03 -7.42
CA GLU A 106 -6.79 -4.13 -7.34
C GLU A 106 -7.10 -3.43 -8.67
N TYR A 107 -6.07 -3.24 -9.49
CA TYR A 107 -6.20 -2.68 -10.81
C TYR A 107 -5.37 -3.48 -11.81
N ASN A 108 -5.71 -3.35 -13.09
CA ASN A 108 -4.97 -4.00 -14.15
C ASN A 108 -3.68 -3.21 -14.47
N PRO A 109 -2.47 -3.71 -14.17
CA PRO A 109 -1.23 -2.99 -14.44
C PRO A 109 -0.98 -2.74 -15.95
N LYS A 110 -1.70 -3.44 -16.84
CA LYS A 110 -1.64 -3.20 -18.29
C LYS A 110 -2.44 -1.98 -18.73
N GLU A 111 -3.26 -1.41 -17.85
CA GLU A 111 -4.15 -0.26 -18.13
C GLU A 111 -3.66 1.01 -17.41
N ASP A 112 -2.37 1.11 -17.10
CA ASP A 112 -1.77 2.19 -16.32
C ASP A 112 -2.18 3.60 -16.78
N ALA A 113 -2.21 3.86 -18.09
CA ALA A 113 -2.63 5.13 -18.65
C ALA A 113 -4.12 5.46 -18.35
N LEU A 114 -4.99 4.45 -18.42
CA LEU A 114 -6.41 4.62 -18.10
C LEU A 114 -6.61 4.94 -16.61
N TYR A 115 -5.91 4.21 -15.74
CA TYR A 115 -5.98 4.46 -14.30
C TYR A 115 -5.38 5.83 -13.94
N THR A 116 -4.24 6.20 -14.52
CA THR A 116 -3.62 7.53 -14.33
C THR A 116 -4.63 8.64 -14.65
N LYS A 117 -5.33 8.53 -15.78
CA LYS A 117 -6.39 9.49 -16.14
C LYS A 117 -7.53 9.50 -15.12
N LYS A 118 -8.06 8.33 -14.74
CA LYS A 118 -9.13 8.22 -13.73
C LYS A 118 -8.73 8.82 -12.37
N PHE A 119 -7.51 8.57 -11.92
CA PHE A 119 -6.97 9.12 -10.68
C PHE A 119 -6.83 10.64 -10.76
N HIS A 120 -6.29 11.16 -11.86
CA HIS A 120 -6.20 12.59 -12.12
C HIS A 120 -7.60 13.24 -12.07
N ASP A 121 -8.55 12.70 -12.83
CA ASP A 121 -9.91 13.26 -12.93
C ASP A 121 -10.64 13.20 -11.58
N ALA A 122 -10.51 12.10 -10.83
CA ALA A 122 -11.12 11.97 -9.51
C ALA A 122 -10.48 12.92 -8.48
N GLY A 123 -9.17 13.12 -8.60
CA GLY A 123 -8.35 13.95 -7.73
C GLY A 123 -8.64 15.44 -7.83
N GLN A 124 -9.30 15.90 -8.90
CA GLN A 124 -9.54 17.32 -9.12
C GLN A 124 -10.84 17.84 -8.49
N TYR A 125 -10.82 19.13 -8.13
CA TYR A 125 -12.01 19.91 -7.81
C TYR A 125 -12.83 20.23 -9.07
N PRO A 126 -14.16 20.38 -8.94
CA PRO A 126 -14.96 20.93 -10.03
C PRO A 126 -14.60 22.41 -10.27
N PRO A 127 -14.94 22.97 -11.45
CA PRO A 127 -14.73 24.39 -11.74
C PRO A 127 -15.35 25.29 -10.66
N GLY A 128 -14.61 26.34 -10.27
CA GLY A 128 -15.04 27.28 -9.23
C GLY A 128 -14.74 26.83 -7.80
N GLN A 129 -14.23 25.61 -7.59
CA GLN A 129 -13.68 25.17 -6.32
C GLN A 129 -12.18 24.89 -6.44
N ASP A 130 -11.50 24.94 -5.30
CA ASP A 130 -10.13 24.50 -5.16
C ASP A 130 -9.86 24.07 -3.72
N ILE A 131 -8.63 23.68 -3.42
CA ILE A 131 -8.25 23.15 -2.12
C ILE A 131 -8.65 24.07 -0.94
N ARG A 132 -8.68 25.40 -1.14
CA ARG A 132 -9.06 26.39 -0.12
C ARG A 132 -10.51 26.22 0.35
N SER A 133 -11.37 25.63 -0.49
CA SER A 133 -12.77 25.36 -0.15
C SER A 133 -12.96 24.19 0.83
N SER A 134 -11.92 23.38 1.02
CA SER A 134 -12.02 22.05 1.65
C SER A 134 -11.15 21.85 2.89
N ILE A 135 -10.18 22.75 3.11
CA ILE A 135 -9.24 22.67 4.23
C ILE A 135 -9.33 23.93 5.09
N ARG A 136 -9.01 23.77 6.38
CA ARG A 136 -8.93 24.88 7.32
C ARG A 136 -7.77 25.80 6.94
N ARG A 137 -7.86 27.08 7.30
CA ARG A 137 -6.84 28.09 6.99
C ARG A 137 -5.46 27.70 7.52
N GLU A 138 -5.41 27.14 8.73
CA GLU A 138 -4.16 26.70 9.36
C GLU A 138 -3.50 25.56 8.57
N THR A 139 -4.30 24.66 7.99
CA THR A 139 -3.81 23.59 7.11
C THR A 139 -3.31 24.14 5.78
N LEU A 140 -3.99 25.16 5.22
CA LEU A 140 -3.54 25.84 4.00
C LEU A 140 -2.19 26.54 4.22
N ASP A 141 -2.01 27.21 5.37
CA ASP A 141 -0.75 27.88 5.71
C ASP A 141 0.41 26.87 5.82
N LEU A 142 0.15 25.69 6.41
CA LEU A 142 1.14 24.60 6.45
C LEU A 142 1.48 24.10 5.05
N LEU A 143 0.48 23.90 4.19
CA LEU A 143 0.69 23.48 2.80
C LEU A 143 1.60 24.47 2.07
N LEU A 144 1.23 25.76 2.07
CA LEU A 144 1.96 26.82 1.36
C LEU A 144 3.42 26.93 1.81
N ARG A 145 3.70 26.76 3.11
CA ARG A 145 5.08 26.78 3.66
C ARG A 145 5.93 25.60 3.17
N ASN A 146 5.31 24.47 2.83
CA ASN A 146 6.02 23.25 2.44
C ASN A 146 6.16 23.07 0.92
N LEU A 147 5.40 23.82 0.10
CA LEU A 147 5.45 23.68 -1.37
C LEU A 147 6.86 23.90 -1.93
N THR A 148 7.63 24.82 -1.33
CA THR A 148 9.02 25.12 -1.73
C THR A 148 9.96 23.94 -1.53
N ALA A 149 9.75 23.11 -0.51
CA ALA A 149 10.54 21.90 -0.27
C ALA A 149 10.37 20.86 -1.39
N PHE A 150 9.27 20.93 -2.14
CA PHE A 150 8.94 20.05 -3.25
C PHE A 150 9.09 20.71 -4.62
N HIS A 151 9.57 21.96 -4.69
CA HIS A 151 9.65 22.76 -5.92
C HIS A 151 8.30 22.90 -6.65
N LEU A 152 7.19 22.96 -5.90
CA LEU A 152 5.85 23.15 -6.43
C LEU A 152 5.36 24.57 -6.15
N SER A 153 4.50 25.10 -7.02
CA SER A 153 3.74 26.32 -6.80
C SER A 153 2.31 26.01 -6.36
N PHE A 154 1.66 27.00 -5.75
CA PHE A 154 0.25 26.85 -5.37
C PHE A 154 -0.65 26.69 -6.60
N GLU A 155 -0.32 27.33 -7.73
CA GLU A 155 -1.09 27.23 -8.96
C GLU A 155 -1.10 25.81 -9.55
N GLU A 156 0.00 25.07 -9.39
CA GLU A 156 0.12 23.69 -9.86
C GLU A 156 -0.72 22.70 -9.04
N ILE A 157 -0.93 22.99 -7.75
CA ILE A 157 -1.55 22.04 -6.81
C ILE A 157 -2.96 22.42 -6.38
N LYS A 158 -3.39 23.68 -6.54
CA LYS A 158 -4.66 24.18 -5.96
C LYS A 158 -5.89 23.38 -6.43
N GLN A 159 -5.86 22.84 -7.64
CA GLN A 159 -7.00 22.10 -8.21
C GLN A 159 -7.10 20.66 -7.71
N TYR A 160 -6.13 20.17 -6.95
CA TYR A 160 -6.18 18.82 -6.40
C TYR A 160 -6.80 18.79 -5.00
N LYS A 161 -7.61 17.76 -4.76
CA LYS A 161 -8.16 17.40 -3.45
C LYS A 161 -7.02 16.97 -2.52
N PRO A 162 -7.15 17.20 -1.19
CA PRO A 162 -6.11 16.84 -0.24
C PRO A 162 -5.60 15.40 -0.34
N TRP A 163 -6.49 14.43 -0.57
CA TRP A 163 -6.09 13.02 -0.70
C TRP A 163 -5.24 12.72 -1.95
N ALA A 164 -5.33 13.56 -2.99
CA ALA A 164 -4.55 13.41 -4.21
C ALA A 164 -3.16 14.06 -4.12
N LEU A 165 -2.91 14.86 -3.08
CA LEU A 165 -1.61 15.49 -2.78
C LEU A 165 -0.82 14.75 -1.70
N ALA A 166 -1.42 13.74 -1.06
CA ALA A 166 -0.88 13.01 0.08
C ALA A 166 0.11 11.91 -0.32
#